data_AF-A0A7K5ADW2-F1
#
_entry.id   AF-A0A7K5ADW2-F1
#
_cell.length_a   1.000
_cell.length_b   1.000
_cell.length_c   1.000
_cell.angle_alpha   90.00
_cell.angle_beta   90.00
_cell.angle_gamma   90.00
#
_symmetry.space_group_name_H-M   'P 1'
#
loop_
_entity.id
_entity.type
_entity.pdbx_description
1 polymer ?
#
loop_
_entity_poly.entity_id
_entity_poly.type
_entity_poly.pdbx_seq_one_letter_code
_entity_poly.pdbx_strand_id
1 'polypeptide(L)' 'APQGPVTFKEVAIYFSPEEWVELEAWQRELYQEVMTDNYDLVASLGKDAPLGSPGRSQ' A
#
# COMPACT_ATOMS: atom_id res chain seq x y z
N ALA A 1 8.19 -23.51 -9.45
CA ALA A 1 7.08 -22.73 -10.03
C ALA A 1 7.40 -21.24 -9.82
N PRO A 2 7.05 -20.33 -10.74
CA PRO A 2 7.25 -18.91 -10.51
C PRO A 2 6.34 -18.45 -9.36
N GLN A 3 6.90 -17.66 -8.45
CA GLN A 3 6.17 -17.07 -7.34
C GLN A 3 5.27 -15.98 -7.92
N GLY A 4 3.96 -16.06 -7.66
CA GLY A 4 2.98 -15.08 -8.16
C GLY A 4 3.17 -13.68 -7.57
N PRO A 5 2.47 -12.66 -8.08
CA PRO A 5 2.55 -11.30 -7.55
C PRO A 5 2.10 -11.27 -6.09
N VAL A 6 2.96 -10.75 -5.21
CA VAL A 6 2.66 -10.52 -3.79
C VAL A 6 1.78 -9.29 -3.67
N THR A 7 0.71 -9.39 -2.88
CA THR A 7 -0.20 -8.27 -2.64
C THR A 7 0.17 -7.53 -1.36
N PHE A 8 -0.16 -6.24 -1.29
CA PHE A 8 0.10 -5.42 -0.10
C PHE A 8 -0.52 -6.01 1.17
N LYS A 9 -1.68 -6.68 1.04
CA LYS A 9 -2.36 -7.34 2.16
C LYS A 9 -1.58 -8.49 2.78
N GLU A 10 -0.68 -9.13 2.02
CA GLU A 10 0.11 -10.27 2.50
C GLU A 10 1.33 -9.83 3.32
N VAL A 11 1.74 -8.57 3.22
CA VAL A 11 2.92 -8.02 3.90
C VAL A 11 2.59 -6.92 4.92
N ALA A 12 1.39 -6.33 4.85
CA ALA A 12 0.96 -5.30 5.78
C ALA A 12 0.51 -5.88 7.12
N ILE A 13 0.93 -5.24 8.21
CA ILE A 13 0.46 -5.52 9.57
C ILE A 13 -0.68 -4.54 9.87
N TYR A 14 -1.78 -5.04 10.44
CA TYR A 14 -2.92 -4.23 10.83
C TYR A 14 -3.13 -4.36 12.34
N PHE A 15 -3.26 -3.22 13.01
CA PHE A 15 -3.56 -3.17 14.43
C PHE A 15 -5.06 -2.86 14.61
N SER A 16 -5.71 -3.57 15.52
CA SER A 16 -7.00 -3.16 16.08
C SER A 16 -6.85 -1.87 16.89
N PRO A 17 -7.96 -1.14 17.18
CA PRO A 17 -7.90 0.05 18.04
C PRO A 17 -7.30 -0.23 19.41
N GLU A 18 -7.59 -1.39 19.99
CA GLU A 18 -7.08 -1.83 21.28
C GLU A 18 -5.56 -2.06 21.21
N GLU A 19 -5.08 -2.80 20.21
CA GLU A 19 -3.64 -3.03 20.00
C GLU A 19 -2.90 -1.72 19.70
N TRP A 20 -3.52 -0.79 18.97
CA TRP A 20 -2.93 0.52 18.65
C TRP A 20 -2.67 1.38 19.89
N VAL A 21 -3.52 1.26 20.92
CA VAL A 21 -3.34 1.98 22.19
C VAL A 21 -2.19 1.38 22.99
N GLU A 22 -1.96 0.08 22.89
CA GLU A 22 -0.87 -0.64 23.57
C GLU A 22 0.50 -0.39 22.95
N LEU A 23 0.57 0.12 21.71
CA LEU A 23 1.82 0.45 21.05
C LEU A 23 2.56 1.60 21.75
N GLU A 24 3.88 1.42 21.89
CA GLU A 24 4.77 2.49 22.30
C GLU A 24 4.81 3.60 21.23
N ALA A 25 5.17 4.83 21.63
CA ALA A 25 5.17 5.98 20.73
C ALA A 25 5.98 5.73 19.45
N TRP A 26 7.18 5.15 19.57
CA TRP A 26 8.06 4.86 18.44
C TRP A 26 7.49 3.79 17.49
N GLN A 27 6.68 2.84 18.00
CA GLN A 27 6.04 1.83 17.16
C GLN A 27 4.94 2.44 16.28
N ARG A 28 4.19 3.40 16.83
CA ARG A 28 3.17 4.14 16.08
C ARG A 28 3.80 5.05 15.03
N GLU A 29 4.90 5.71 15.37
CA GLU A 29 5.68 6.52 14.43
C GLU A 29 6.20 5.68 13.27
N LEU A 30 6.82 4.53 13.56
CA LEU A 30 7.30 3.60 12.53
C LEU A 30 6.16 3.11 11.63
N TYR A 31 5.01 2.76 12.21
CA TYR A 31 3.84 2.35 11.42
C TYR A 31 3.38 3.46 10.47
N GLN A 32 3.30 4.70 10.94
CA GLN A 32 2.90 5.84 10.13
C GLN A 32 3.88 6.12 9.00
N GLU A 33 5.18 6.06 9.26
CA GLU A 33 6.24 6.23 8.26
C GLU A 33 6.13 5.17 7.16
N VAL A 34 6.09 3.89 7.55
CA VAL A 34 5.99 2.77 6.61
C VAL A 34 4.70 2.83 5.78
N MET A 35 3.56 3.16 6.39
CA MET A 35 2.29 3.28 5.68
C MET A 35 2.24 4.47 4.72
N THR A 36 2.92 5.57 5.06
CA THR A 36 3.04 6.75 4.19
C THR A 36 3.84 6.41 2.94
N ASP A 37 5.03 5.82 3.11
CA ASP A 37 5.87 5.40 1.99
C ASP A 37 5.16 4.41 1.06
N ASN A 38 4.42 3.46 1.65
CA ASN A 38 3.62 2.50 0.89
C ASN A 38 2.49 3.18 0.10
N TYR A 39 1.80 4.16 0.69
CA TYR A 39 0.76 4.91 -0.01
C TYR A 39 1.33 5.71 -1.20
N ASP A 40 2.47 6.37 -1.00
CA ASP A 40 3.15 7.12 -2.04
C ASP A 40 3.65 6.22 -3.18
N LEU A 41 4.18 5.05 -2.85
CA LEU A 41 4.58 4.04 -3.83
C LEU A 41 3.37 3.59 -4.66
N VAL A 42 2.25 3.22 -4.02
CA VAL A 42 1.03 2.81 -4.73
C VAL A 42 0.47 3.95 -5.58
N ALA A 43 0.48 5.18 -5.07
CA ALA A 43 0.06 6.36 -5.81
C ALA A 43 0.96 6.65 -7.02
N SER A 44 2.26 6.32 -6.95
CA SER A 44 3.21 6.42 -8.07
C SER A 44 2.92 5.39 -9.17
N LEU A 45 2.58 4.15 -8.80
CA LEU A 45 2.25 3.08 -9.75
C LEU A 45 0.97 3.40 -10.55
N GLY A 46 0.05 4.16 -9.97
CA GLY A 46 -1.16 4.64 -10.65
C GLY A 46 -0.90 5.67 -11.76
N LYS A 47 0.30 6.26 -11.84
CA LYS A 47 0.65 7.29 -12.85
C LYS A 47 1.22 6.69 -14.14
N ASP A 48 1.77 5.48 -14.06
CA ASP A 48 2.37 4.79 -15.20
C ASP A 48 1.43 3.77 -15.87
N ALA A 49 0.20 3.63 -15.35
CA ALA A 49 -0.83 2.88 -16.05
C ALA A 49 -1.09 3.56 -17.40
N PRO A 50 -0.84 2.89 -18.55
CA PRO A 50 -1.23 3.45 -19.82
C PRO A 50 -2.74 3.59 -19.73
N LEU A 51 -3.24 4.84 -19.71
CA LEU A 51 -4.61 5.09 -20.06
C LEU A 51 -4.78 4.46 -21.44
N GLY A 52 -5.40 3.28 -21.46
CA GLY A 52 -5.95 2.73 -22.68
C GLY A 52 -6.81 3.84 -23.24
N SER A 53 -6.30 4.49 -24.28
CA SER A 53 -7.07 5.39 -25.11
C SER A 53 -8.36 4.64 -25.41
N PRO A 54 -9.55 5.19 -25.08
CA PRO A 54 -10.76 4.64 -25.64
C PRO A 54 -10.54 4.73 -27.13
N GLY A 55 -10.37 3.57 -27.76
CA GLY A 55 -10.35 3.46 -29.20
C GLY A 55 -11.53 4.26 -29.69
N ARG A 56 -11.21 5.33 -30.42
CA ARG A 56 -12.16 6.08 -31.21
C ARG A 56 -12.71 5.09 -32.24
N SER A 57 -13.74 4.35 -31.83
CA SER A 57 -14.58 3.60 -32.73
C SER A 57 -15.70 4.53 -33.14
N GLN A 58 -15.69 4.77 -34.44
CA GLN A 58 -16.57 5.53 -35.29
C GLN A 58 -18.06 5.42 -34.95
#